data_AF-A0A6H0KU53-F1
#
_entry.id   AF-A0A6H0KU53-F1
#
_cell.length_a   1.000
_cell.length_b   1.000
_cell.length_c   1.000
_cell.angle_alpha   90.00
_cell.angle_beta   90.00
_cell.angle_gamma   90.00
#
_symmetry.space_group_name_H-M   'P 1'
#
loop_
_entity.id
_entity.type
_entity.pdbx_description
1 polymer ?
#
loop_
_entity_poly.entity_id
_entity_poly.type
_entity_poly.pdbx_seq_one_letter_code
_entity_poly.pdbx_strand_id
1 'polypeptide(L)'
;MTVTDHIFQKVAEISIPYFFVTVEFAAMGSEMPQGIETFLQEKHKAILRGANGRKFIYREGEWRLVFTFFPTDRVVDERYALKNKTSIKFEK
;
A
#
# COMPACT_ATOMS: atom_id res chain seq x y z
N MET A 1 -16.00 14.48 -3.36
CA MET A 1 -14.84 13.60 -3.10
C MET A 1 -14.79 13.32 -1.62
N THR A 2 -14.71 12.05 -1.24
CA THR A 2 -14.60 11.58 0.14
C THR A 2 -13.18 11.78 0.67
N VAL A 3 -12.95 11.72 1.98
CA VAL A 3 -11.59 11.80 2.56
C VAL A 3 -10.71 10.66 2.00
N THR A 4 -11.28 9.48 1.78
CA THR A 4 -10.58 8.34 1.16
C THR A 4 -10.14 8.63 -0.27
N ASP A 5 -10.94 9.35 -1.07
CA ASP A 5 -10.54 9.75 -2.43
C ASP A 5 -9.33 10.68 -2.40
N HIS A 6 -9.30 11.63 -1.46
CA HIS A 6 -8.16 12.53 -1.28
C HIS A 6 -6.91 11.78 -0.81
N ILE A 7 -7.07 10.75 0.04
CA ILE A 7 -5.97 9.87 0.45
C ILE A 7 -5.42 9.12 -0.77
N PHE A 8 -6.29 8.53 -1.59
CA PHE A 8 -5.85 7.84 -2.81
C PHE A 8 -5.13 8.79 -3.76
N GLN A 9 -5.67 9.99 -3.99
CA GLN A 9 -5.03 10.99 -4.83
C GLN A 9 -3.65 11.39 -4.28
N LYS A 10 -3.56 11.70 -2.99
CA LYS A 10 -2.29 12.05 -2.34
C LYS A 10 -1.26 10.92 -2.46
N VAL A 11 -1.68 9.67 -2.26
CA VAL A 11 -0.79 8.50 -2.44
C VAL A 11 -0.33 8.36 -3.89
N ALA A 12 -1.20 8.61 -4.86
CA ALA A 12 -0.87 8.53 -6.29
C ALA A 12 0.07 9.66 -6.75
N GLU A 13 -0.01 10.85 -6.14
CA GLU A 13 0.87 11.99 -6.42
C GLU A 13 2.30 11.80 -5.88
N ILE A 14 2.47 10.95 -4.85
CA ILE A 14 3.79 10.71 -4.26
C ILE A 14 4.62 9.82 -5.19
N SER A 15 5.74 10.37 -5.65
CA SER A 15 6.69 9.62 -6.49
C SER A 15 7.47 8.60 -5.65
N ILE A 16 7.25 7.31 -5.93
CA ILE A 16 7.99 6.18 -5.37
C ILE A 16 8.61 5.39 -6.54
N PRO A 17 9.80 5.79 -7.03
CA PRO A 17 10.44 5.10 -8.15
C PRO A 17 10.69 3.61 -7.88
N TYR A 18 10.57 2.80 -8.92
CA TYR A 18 10.74 1.33 -8.93
C TYR A 18 9.67 0.53 -8.17
N PHE A 19 8.70 1.20 -7.55
CA PHE A 19 7.64 0.53 -6.83
C PHE A 19 6.26 1.07 -7.20
N PHE A 20 5.32 0.14 -7.36
CA PHE A 20 3.90 0.40 -7.34
C PHE A 20 3.40 0.24 -5.90
N VAL A 21 2.65 1.23 -5.39
CA VAL A 21 2.17 1.23 -4.00
C VAL A 21 0.66 1.09 -3.98
N THR A 22 0.17 0.09 -3.24
CA THR A 22 -1.26 -0.05 -2.93
C THR A 22 -1.54 0.41 -1.52
N VAL A 23 -2.72 0.99 -1.28
CA VAL A 23 -3.23 1.30 0.05
C VAL A 23 -4.53 0.53 0.31
N GLU A 24 -4.58 -0.16 1.45
CA GLU A 24 -5.76 -0.85 1.97
C GLU A 24 -6.20 -0.18 3.28
N PHE A 25 -7.49 0.13 3.40
CA PHE A 25 -8.07 0.75 4.59
C PHE A 25 -8.51 -0.33 5.58
N ALA A 26 -7.70 -0.57 6.60
CA ALA A 26 -8.03 -1.52 7.67
C ALA A 26 -8.88 -0.89 8.79
N ALA A 27 -8.86 0.44 8.92
CA ALA A 27 -9.78 1.22 9.73
C ALA A 27 -9.96 2.61 9.09
N MET A 28 -11.19 3.13 9.16
CA MET A 28 -11.54 4.45 8.64
C MET A 28 -11.50 5.48 9.76
N GLY A 29 -11.01 6.67 9.46
CA GLY A 29 -11.08 7.83 10.33
C GLY A 29 -11.85 8.97 9.68
N SER A 30 -12.01 10.05 10.43
CA SER A 30 -12.76 11.22 9.96
C SER A 30 -11.87 12.34 9.40
N GLU A 31 -10.64 12.46 9.90
CA GLU A 31 -9.73 13.59 9.59
C GLU A 31 -8.71 13.25 8.49
N MET A 32 -8.21 14.23 7.74
CA MET A 32 -7.22 13.96 6.69
C MET A 32 -5.85 13.62 7.28
N PRO A 33 -5.25 12.44 6.98
CA PRO A 33 -3.95 12.09 7.50
C PRO A 33 -2.84 12.94 6.87
N GLN A 34 -1.98 13.53 7.69
CA GLN A 34 -0.93 14.46 7.23
C GLN A 34 0.39 13.73 6.94
N GLY A 35 0.73 12.72 7.74
CA GLY A 35 2.05 12.08 7.71
C GLY A 35 2.27 10.98 6.65
N ILE A 36 1.33 10.78 5.72
CA ILE A 36 1.40 9.71 4.70
C ILE A 36 2.65 9.86 3.83
N GLU A 37 2.95 11.08 3.38
CA GLU A 37 4.07 11.35 2.46
C GLU A 37 5.41 11.02 3.11
N THR A 38 5.66 11.59 4.30
CA THR A 38 6.87 11.31 5.06
C THR A 38 7.02 9.82 5.32
N PHE A 39 5.94 9.16 5.72
CA PHE A 39 5.95 7.72 5.97
C PHE A 39 6.35 6.91 4.73
N LEU A 40 5.74 7.17 3.57
CA LEU A 40 6.04 6.45 2.33
C LEU A 40 7.49 6.68 1.88
N GLN A 41 7.99 7.91 1.98
CA GLN A 41 9.37 8.26 1.65
C GLN A 41 10.38 7.55 2.57
N GLU A 42 10.10 7.49 3.88
CA GLU A 42 10.95 6.76 4.83
C GLU A 42 10.99 5.26 4.53
N LYS A 43 9.83 4.64 4.24
CA LYS A 43 9.77 3.21 3.90
C LYS A 43 10.45 2.92 2.57
N HIS A 44 10.28 3.78 1.57
CA HIS A 44 10.98 3.66 0.29
C HIS A 44 12.50 3.70 0.47
N LYS A 45 13.03 4.68 1.22
CA LYS A 45 14.46 4.73 1.57
C LYS A 45 14.94 3.49 2.30
N ALA A 46 14.14 2.94 3.23
CA ALA A 46 14.48 1.72 3.93
C ALA A 46 14.54 0.50 2.99
N ILE A 47 13.60 0.39 2.05
CA ILE A 47 13.60 -0.68 1.03
C ILE A 47 14.84 -0.55 0.12
N LEU A 48 15.18 0.66 -0.33
CA LEU A 48 16.37 0.91 -1.14
C LEU A 48 17.68 0.57 -0.41
N ARG A 49 17.69 0.67 0.93
CA ARG A 49 18.81 0.24 1.78
C ARG A 49 18.86 -1.27 2.03
N GLY A 50 17.94 -2.05 1.47
CA GLY A 50 17.92 -3.51 1.56
C GLY A 50 16.97 -4.08 2.62
N ALA A 51 16.03 -3.28 3.17
CA ALA A 51 15.00 -3.84 4.05
C ALA A 51 14.17 -4.89 3.31
N ASN A 52 13.81 -5.98 4.00
CA ASN A 52 13.02 -7.10 3.45
C ASN A 52 11.50 -6.97 3.63
N GLY A 53 11.02 -5.98 4.38
CA GLY A 53 9.59 -5.68 4.50
C GLY A 53 9.05 -5.01 3.23
N ARG A 54 7.86 -5.40 2.78
CA ARG A 54 7.15 -4.75 1.67
C ARG A 54 5.75 -4.27 2.05
N LYS A 55 5.22 -4.77 3.18
CA LYS A 55 3.92 -4.39 3.73
C LYS A 55 4.13 -3.61 5.02
N PHE A 56 3.57 -2.40 5.09
CA PHE A 56 3.74 -1.49 6.22
C PHE A 56 2.38 -0.99 6.69
N ILE A 57 2.23 -0.85 8.01
CA ILE A 57 1.02 -0.33 8.63
C ILE A 57 1.29 1.10 9.05
N TYR A 58 0.45 2.01 8.59
CA TYR A 58 0.40 3.39 9.00
C TYR A 58 -0.79 3.60 9.95
N ARG A 59 -0.56 4.34 11.03
CA ARG A 59 -1.59 4.69 12.02
C ARG A 59 -1.50 6.18 12.30
N GLU A 60 -2.59 6.89 12.11
CA GLU A 60 -2.74 8.30 12.46
C GLU A 60 -4.19 8.55 12.88
N GLY A 61 -4.39 8.95 14.14
CA GLY A 61 -5.73 9.02 14.73
C GLY A 61 -6.47 7.68 14.62
N GLU A 62 -7.66 7.73 14.02
CA GLU A 62 -8.54 6.58 13.77
C GLU A 62 -8.14 5.77 12.52
N TRP A 63 -7.25 6.31 11.69
CA TRP A 63 -6.85 5.64 10.46
C TRP A 63 -5.91 4.48 10.73
N ARG A 64 -6.19 3.37 10.05
CA ARG A 64 -5.24 2.27 9.92
C ARG A 64 -5.11 1.94 8.44
N LEU A 65 -4.04 2.41 7.83
CA LEU A 65 -3.74 2.19 6.41
C LEU A 65 -2.66 1.13 6.27
N VAL A 66 -2.82 0.27 5.29
CA VAL A 66 -1.88 -0.81 5.00
C VAL A 66 -1.31 -0.56 3.62
N PHE A 67 -0.04 -0.18 3.58
CA PHE A 67 0.69 0.08 2.35
C PHE A 67 1.48 -1.15 1.93
N THR A 68 1.39 -1.54 0.67
CA THR A 68 2.20 -2.61 0.10
C THR A 68 2.99 -2.10 -1.09
N PHE A 69 4.30 -2.30 -1.06
CA PHE A 69 5.26 -1.89 -2.09
C PHE A 69 5.55 -3.07 -3.02
N PHE A 70 5.13 -2.95 -4.26
CA PHE A 70 5.35 -3.93 -5.31
C PHE A 70 6.45 -3.44 -6.24
N PRO A 71 7.54 -4.19 -6.42
CA PRO A 71 8.56 -3.77 -7.37
C PRO A 71 8.00 -3.78 -8.80
N THR A 72 8.32 -2.77 -9.60
CA THR A 72 7.84 -2.65 -10.98
C THR A 72 8.73 -3.38 -11.98
N ASP A 73 9.95 -3.75 -11.56
CA ASP A 73 11.01 -4.29 -12.40
C ASP A 73 11.19 -5.82 -12.28
N ARG A 74 10.49 -6.46 -11.35
CA ARG A 74 10.68 -7.89 -11.05
C ARG A 74 9.37 -8.56 -10.65
N VAL A 75 9.37 -9.89 -10.69
CA VAL A 75 8.25 -10.71 -10.24
C VAL A 75 8.01 -10.47 -8.74
N VAL A 76 6.76 -10.18 -8.40
CA VAL A 76 6.30 -10.02 -7.02
C VAL A 76 6.42 -11.37 -6.29
N ASP A 77 6.99 -11.34 -5.08
CA ASP A 77 7.07 -12.53 -4.21
C ASP A 77 5.65 -13.06 -3.93
N GLU A 78 5.48 -14.38 -3.98
CA GLU A 78 4.19 -15.06 -3.84
C GLU A 78 3.43 -14.64 -2.56
N ARG A 79 4.16 -14.28 -1.50
CA ARG A 79 3.58 -13.81 -0.22
C ARG A 79 2.78 -12.51 -0.36
N TYR A 80 3.08 -11.71 -1.38
CA TYR A 80 2.39 -10.46 -1.69
C TYR A 80 1.60 -10.55 -2.99
N ALA A 81 1.67 -11.67 -3.71
CA ALA A 81 0.98 -11.84 -4.98
C ALA A 81 -0.54 -11.67 -4.79
N LEU A 82 -1.12 -10.81 -5.62
CA LEU A 82 -2.56 -10.69 -5.76
C LEU A 82 -3.07 -11.93 -6.48
N LYS A 83 -3.51 -12.94 -5.73
CA LYS A 83 -4.06 -14.19 -6.28
C LYS A 83 -5.56 -14.06 -6.50
N ASN A 84 -6.01 -14.27 -7.73
CA ASN A 84 -7.43 -14.44 -8.02
C ASN A 84 -7.91 -15.76 -7.39
N LYS A 85 -8.91 -15.70 -6.51
CA LYS A 85 -9.64 -16.90 -6.06
C LYS A 85 -10.61 -17.33 -7.17
N THR A 86 -10.13 -18.06 -8.16
CA THR A 86 -11.01 -18.77 -9.09
C THR A 86 -11.53 -20.03 -8.39
N SER A 87 -12.72 -19.93 -7.79
CA SER A 87 -13.50 -21.12 -7.45
C SER A 87 -14.02 -21.75 -8.74
N ILE A 88 -13.20 -22.56 -9.41
CA ILE A 88 -13.69 -23.43 -10.47
C ILE A 88 -14.44 -24.56 -9.76
N LYS A 89 -15.77 -24.40 -9.64
CA LYS A 89 -16.63 -25.49 -9.21
C LYS A 89 -16.72 -26.47 -10.38
N PHE A 90 -16.09 -27.63 -10.24
CA PHE A 90 -16.39 -28.76 -11.12
C PHE A 90 -17.75 -29.32 -10.69
N GLU A 91 -18.82 -28.99 -11.40
CA GLU A 91 -20.02 -29.81 -11.38
C GLU A 91 -19.70 -31.13 -12.08
N LYS A 92 -19.92 -32.24 -11.36
CA LYS A 92 -19.84 -33.60 -11.89
C LYS A 92 -21.13 -33.96 -12.61
#